data_AF-A0A8J5MYD8-F1
#
_entry.id   AF-A0A8J5MYD8-F1
#
_cell.length_a   1.000
_cell.length_b   1.000
_cell.length_c   1.000
_cell.angle_alpha   90.00
_cell.angle_beta   90.00
_cell.angle_gamma   90.00
#
_symmetry.space_group_name_H-M   'P 1'
#
loop_
_entity.id
_entity.type
_entity.pdbx_description
1 polymer ?
#
loop_
_entity_poly.entity_id
_entity_poly.type
_entity_poly.pdbx_seq_one_letter_code
_entity_poly.pdbx_strand_id
1 'polypeptide(L)'
;IRWKTSSYPWPRSLTEQLYSPASGHQRNRRSLYIVWYMMEWTLLQRVGTMFYLVSPNSTSFSRIDHVPNYIHEAIPVMAVFMLVDLAVRFLQGKTVRFSEVFFSVNSGILDEAARLSWVVLLGYQWLYQYRIWDLPWDSLYTWFGAFILVDLCYYWIHRANHEVNILWAVHQYHHSAEDFTFSTSIRNSVLQRAIHFGFYHPLALIGFPLPTVAVHIAFNYLYQFFMHNEYVGNLGPIGWVLMTPSLHRVHHGSNKWCLDKNYASVFVIWDRIFGTFEPERDNEVIVYGLTEQPQTHNVLWHQVYYFDEIYKKARSMSTWRDSLKAVFYGPGWSPGAPRLGDPDTFPDVKAPRAKYDPQLPLWQVVYVVSHQLLALSAQQLMVIRYTTSSWLMVLTFLVFITMAVCVTSAIFDGWRWAPMAEAARCGAFAYAFTTPVTAIPDVDTALMVYFSLCFLFWTKHGLNHPSAKIHTNKKN
;
A
#
# COMPACT_ATOMS: atom_id res chain seq x y z
N ILE A 1 26.47 9.65 -45.31
CA ILE A 1 26.25 8.62 -46.36
C ILE A 1 25.10 7.74 -45.90
N ARG A 2 24.12 7.49 -46.78
CA ARG A 2 22.73 7.05 -46.53
C ARG A 2 22.56 5.84 -45.58
N TRP A 3 21.67 5.95 -44.61
CA TRP A 3 21.05 4.80 -43.94
C TRP A 3 19.97 4.21 -44.87
N LYS A 4 20.16 2.95 -45.28
CA LYS A 4 19.16 2.17 -46.01
C LYS A 4 18.06 1.75 -45.05
N THR A 5 16.82 2.08 -45.39
CA THR A 5 15.61 1.49 -44.82
C THR A 5 15.46 0.05 -45.32
N SER A 6 15.66 -0.95 -44.46
CA SER A 6 15.21 -2.32 -44.74
C SER A 6 13.80 -2.50 -44.17
N SER A 7 12.82 -2.49 -45.06
CA SER A 7 11.47 -2.97 -44.80
C SER A 7 11.48 -4.48 -44.60
N TYR A 8 11.18 -4.94 -43.37
CA TYR A 8 10.73 -6.31 -43.09
C TYR A 8 9.30 -6.23 -42.51
N PRO A 9 8.43 -7.21 -42.81
CA PRO A 9 7.00 -7.10 -42.63
C PRO A 9 6.65 -7.18 -41.14
N TRP A 10 5.91 -6.18 -40.68
CA TRP A 10 5.25 -6.16 -39.38
C TRP A 10 4.41 -7.44 -39.18
N PRO A 11 4.47 -8.12 -38.02
CA PRO A 11 3.32 -8.86 -37.55
C PRO A 11 2.20 -7.83 -37.36
N ARG A 12 1.04 -8.05 -37.99
CA ARG A 12 -0.14 -7.21 -37.77
C ARG A 12 -0.38 -7.11 -36.26
N SER A 13 -0.40 -5.89 -35.75
CA SER A 13 -0.65 -5.64 -34.33
C SER A 13 -2.00 -6.24 -33.91
N LEU A 14 -2.08 -6.86 -32.74
CA LEU A 14 -3.33 -7.42 -32.17
C LEU A 14 -4.47 -6.38 -32.13
N THR A 15 -4.13 -5.09 -32.13
CA THR A 15 -5.02 -3.95 -32.30
C THR A 15 -5.90 -4.07 -33.56
N GLU A 16 -5.37 -4.48 -34.71
CA GLU A 16 -6.19 -4.62 -35.93
C GLU A 16 -7.17 -5.80 -35.87
N GLN A 17 -6.85 -6.86 -35.12
CA GLN A 17 -7.78 -7.97 -34.89
C GLN A 17 -8.86 -7.63 -33.84
N LEU A 18 -8.55 -6.76 -32.87
CA LEU A 18 -9.47 -6.33 -31.82
C LEU A 18 -10.52 -5.30 -32.32
N TYR A 19 -10.18 -4.47 -33.30
CA TYR A 19 -11.07 -3.41 -33.82
C TYR A 19 -11.80 -3.75 -35.13
N SER A 20 -11.68 -4.98 -35.64
CA SER A 20 -12.55 -5.48 -36.70
C SER A 20 -14.01 -5.63 -36.19
N PRO A 21 -15.03 -5.14 -36.94
CA PRO A 21 -16.42 -5.23 -36.52
C PRO A 21 -16.88 -6.69 -36.52
N ALA A 22 -17.09 -7.23 -35.32
CA ALA A 22 -17.47 -8.62 -35.11
C ALA A 22 -18.91 -8.76 -34.62
N SER A 23 -19.64 -9.74 -35.16
CA SER A 23 -21.03 -10.05 -34.82
C SER A 23 -21.20 -10.57 -33.39
N GLY A 24 -22.41 -10.48 -32.84
CA GLY A 24 -22.73 -10.65 -31.41
C GLY A 24 -22.26 -11.95 -30.74
N HIS A 25 -22.00 -13.02 -31.48
CA HIS A 25 -21.42 -14.27 -30.95
C HIS A 25 -19.91 -14.18 -30.62
N GLN A 26 -19.16 -13.26 -31.24
CA GLN A 26 -17.73 -13.07 -30.96
C GLN A 26 -17.45 -12.18 -29.74
N ARG A 27 -18.41 -11.36 -29.28
CA ARG A 27 -18.25 -10.53 -28.06
C ARG A 27 -18.11 -11.38 -26.80
N ASN A 28 -18.89 -12.45 -26.65
CA ASN A 28 -18.78 -13.35 -25.49
C ASN A 28 -17.46 -14.14 -25.47
N ARG A 29 -16.88 -14.46 -26.64
CA ARG A 29 -15.54 -15.04 -26.72
C ARG A 29 -14.46 -14.03 -26.34
N ARG A 30 -14.59 -12.74 -26.69
CA ARG A 30 -13.60 -11.70 -26.34
C ARG A 30 -13.52 -11.42 -24.83
N SER A 31 -14.63 -11.46 -24.11
CA SER A 31 -14.64 -11.36 -22.63
C SER A 31 -13.93 -12.55 -21.99
N LEU A 32 -14.12 -13.76 -22.54
CA LEU A 32 -13.42 -14.96 -22.11
C LEU A 32 -11.92 -14.91 -22.46
N TYR A 33 -11.53 -14.29 -23.58
CA TYR A 33 -10.12 -14.10 -23.94
C TYR A 33 -9.41 -13.12 -23.01
N ILE A 34 -10.06 -12.08 -22.49
CA ILE A 34 -9.46 -11.18 -21.49
C ILE A 34 -9.26 -11.92 -20.16
N VAL A 35 -10.24 -12.72 -19.72
CA VAL A 35 -10.10 -13.58 -18.54
C VAL A 35 -9.01 -14.64 -18.76
N TRP A 36 -8.89 -15.20 -19.97
CA TRP A 36 -7.87 -16.19 -20.32
C TRP A 36 -6.46 -15.59 -20.43
N TYR A 37 -6.30 -14.37 -20.95
CA TYR A 37 -5.02 -13.65 -21.01
C TYR A 37 -4.56 -13.18 -19.62
N MET A 38 -5.50 -12.88 -18.72
CA MET A 38 -5.20 -12.69 -17.29
C MET A 38 -4.74 -13.97 -16.59
N MET A 39 -4.75 -15.15 -17.25
CA MET A 39 -4.44 -16.47 -16.70
C MET A 39 -3.19 -17.14 -17.30
N GLU A 40 -2.27 -16.42 -17.94
CA GLU A 40 -1.02 -17.03 -18.45
C GLU A 40 -0.17 -17.64 -17.32
N TRP A 41 -0.22 -17.07 -16.11
CA TRP A 41 0.45 -17.59 -14.93
C TRP A 41 -0.50 -18.46 -14.12
N THR A 42 -0.13 -19.74 -13.97
CA THR A 42 -0.74 -20.68 -13.03
C THR A 42 -0.71 -20.12 -11.60
N LEU A 43 -1.65 -20.56 -10.76
CA LEU A 43 -1.65 -20.23 -9.33
C LEU A 43 -0.28 -20.48 -8.68
N LEU A 44 0.36 -21.61 -9.03
CA LEU A 44 1.68 -21.97 -8.52
C LEU A 44 2.75 -20.96 -8.91
N GLN A 45 2.76 -20.48 -10.15
CA GLN A 45 3.72 -19.47 -10.58
C GLN A 45 3.49 -18.13 -9.88
N ARG A 46 2.23 -17.73 -9.63
CA ARG A 46 1.90 -16.52 -8.85
C ARG A 46 2.34 -16.62 -7.39
N VAL A 47 2.18 -17.78 -6.78
CA VAL A 47 2.73 -18.02 -5.43
C VAL A 47 4.26 -18.00 -5.50
N GLY A 48 4.85 -18.57 -6.55
CA GLY A 48 6.30 -18.58 -6.77
C GLY A 48 6.92 -17.18 -6.85
N THR A 49 6.28 -16.21 -7.52
CA THR A 49 6.78 -14.82 -7.57
C THR A 49 6.85 -14.16 -6.20
N MET A 50 5.98 -14.55 -5.26
CA MET A 50 6.01 -14.06 -3.88
C MET A 50 7.24 -14.54 -3.10
N PHE A 51 7.96 -15.54 -3.60
CA PHE A 51 9.17 -16.08 -2.97
C PHE A 51 10.40 -16.02 -3.88
N TYR A 52 10.38 -15.17 -4.91
CA TYR A 52 11.43 -15.11 -5.94
C TYR A 52 11.71 -16.47 -6.65
N LEU A 53 10.75 -17.40 -6.62
CA LEU A 53 10.83 -18.69 -7.32
C LEU A 53 10.43 -18.52 -8.79
N VAL A 54 11.27 -17.81 -9.53
CA VAL A 54 11.05 -17.39 -10.92
C VAL A 54 12.29 -17.62 -11.77
N SER A 55 12.12 -17.70 -13.09
CA SER A 55 13.24 -17.70 -14.02
C SER A 55 13.68 -16.26 -14.35
N PRO A 56 14.98 -15.93 -14.23
CA PRO A 56 15.50 -14.64 -14.68
C PRO A 56 15.16 -14.35 -16.14
N ASN A 57 15.20 -15.37 -17.01
CA ASN A 57 14.94 -15.22 -18.44
C ASN A 57 13.49 -14.82 -18.73
N SER A 58 12.54 -15.32 -17.94
CA SER A 58 11.10 -15.00 -18.12
C SER A 58 10.67 -13.74 -17.38
N THR A 59 11.58 -13.10 -16.63
CA THR A 59 11.31 -11.91 -15.81
C THR A 59 12.28 -10.76 -16.14
N SER A 60 12.96 -10.86 -17.28
CA SER A 60 13.85 -9.83 -17.82
C SER A 60 13.21 -9.18 -19.03
N PHE A 61 13.08 -7.86 -19.01
CA PHE A 61 12.35 -7.11 -20.04
C PHE A 61 13.19 -5.94 -20.54
N SER A 62 13.16 -5.72 -21.86
CA SER A 62 13.85 -4.59 -22.50
C SER A 62 13.14 -3.25 -22.28
N ARG A 63 11.84 -3.28 -21.94
CA ARG A 63 11.00 -2.10 -21.81
C ARG A 63 10.03 -2.22 -20.65
N ILE A 64 9.67 -1.08 -20.06
CA ILE A 64 8.83 -1.02 -18.85
C ILE A 64 7.38 -1.37 -19.14
N ASP A 65 6.89 -1.09 -20.35
CA ASP A 65 5.53 -1.43 -20.81
C ASP A 65 5.33 -2.94 -21.04
N HIS A 66 6.42 -3.71 -21.08
CA HIS A 66 6.35 -5.18 -21.13
C HIS A 66 6.37 -5.82 -19.74
N VAL A 67 6.68 -5.07 -18.67
CA VAL A 67 6.73 -5.61 -17.30
C VAL A 67 5.30 -5.86 -16.83
N PRO A 68 4.93 -7.11 -16.50
CA PRO A 68 3.62 -7.42 -15.94
C PRO A 68 3.41 -6.69 -14.61
N ASN A 69 2.15 -6.38 -14.30
CA ASN A 69 1.81 -5.81 -13.01
C ASN A 69 1.68 -6.94 -11.97
N TYR A 70 2.83 -7.48 -11.54
CA TYR A 70 2.89 -8.64 -10.63
C TYR A 70 2.10 -8.44 -9.34
N ILE A 71 2.06 -7.20 -8.80
CA ILE A 71 1.28 -6.89 -7.59
C ILE A 71 -0.21 -7.06 -7.87
N HIS A 72 -0.72 -6.50 -8.96
CA HIS A 72 -2.13 -6.61 -9.34
C HIS A 72 -2.52 -8.06 -9.65
N GLU A 73 -1.64 -8.80 -10.32
CA GLU A 73 -1.84 -10.22 -10.59
C GLU A 73 -1.85 -11.10 -9.34
N ALA A 74 -1.22 -10.67 -8.25
CA ALA A 74 -1.21 -11.37 -6.97
C ALA A 74 -2.41 -11.03 -6.08
N ILE A 75 -3.19 -9.97 -6.37
CA ILE A 75 -4.34 -9.55 -5.54
C ILE A 75 -5.31 -10.71 -5.22
N PRO A 76 -5.73 -11.58 -6.18
CA PRO A 76 -6.61 -12.70 -5.87
C PRO A 76 -6.00 -13.68 -4.87
N VAL A 77 -4.69 -13.95 -4.98
CA VAL A 77 -3.95 -14.83 -4.08
C VAL A 77 -3.84 -14.21 -2.69
N MET A 78 -3.48 -12.92 -2.62
CA MET A 78 -3.42 -12.15 -1.37
C MET A 78 -4.78 -12.14 -0.65
N ALA A 79 -5.88 -11.95 -1.40
CA ALA A 79 -7.23 -11.99 -0.85
C ALA A 79 -7.58 -13.37 -0.25
N VAL A 80 -7.19 -14.46 -0.92
CA VAL A 80 -7.34 -15.83 -0.37
C VAL A 80 -6.57 -15.98 0.94
N PHE A 81 -5.31 -15.53 1.01
CA PHE A 81 -4.53 -15.58 2.25
C PHE A 81 -5.18 -14.78 3.39
N MET A 82 -5.72 -13.58 3.10
CA MET A 82 -6.45 -12.79 4.09
C MET A 82 -7.70 -13.52 4.57
N LEU A 83 -8.49 -14.13 3.67
CA LEU A 83 -9.69 -14.90 4.05
C LEU A 83 -9.33 -16.13 4.89
N VAL A 84 -8.25 -16.84 4.54
CA VAL A 84 -7.73 -17.96 5.32
C VAL A 84 -7.29 -17.50 6.71
N ASP A 85 -6.58 -16.38 6.82
CA ASP A 85 -6.18 -15.81 8.11
C ASP A 85 -7.39 -15.47 9.00
N LEU A 86 -8.45 -14.89 8.44
CA LEU A 86 -9.70 -14.64 9.16
C LEU A 86 -10.36 -15.94 9.63
N ALA A 87 -10.41 -16.96 8.77
CA ALA A 87 -10.97 -18.27 9.11
C ALA A 87 -10.17 -18.97 10.21
N VAL A 88 -8.83 -18.97 10.10
CA VAL A 88 -7.93 -19.58 11.10
C VAL A 88 -8.08 -18.87 12.45
N ARG A 89 -8.11 -17.54 12.48
CA ARG A 89 -8.35 -16.77 13.72
C ARG A 89 -9.66 -17.13 14.37
N PHE A 90 -10.74 -17.19 13.58
CA PHE A 90 -12.05 -17.60 14.06
C PHE A 90 -12.03 -19.02 14.66
N LEU A 91 -11.41 -19.98 13.97
CA LEU A 91 -11.28 -21.37 14.44
C LEU A 91 -10.40 -21.49 15.70
N GLN A 92 -9.43 -20.60 15.87
CA GLN A 92 -8.59 -20.51 17.09
C GLN A 92 -9.29 -19.77 18.25
N GLY A 93 -10.52 -19.29 18.07
CA GLY A 93 -11.24 -18.49 19.07
C GLY A 93 -10.63 -17.09 19.29
N LYS A 94 -9.77 -16.61 18.39
CA LYS A 94 -9.23 -15.24 18.43
C LYS A 94 -10.30 -14.25 17.97
N THR A 95 -10.35 -13.08 18.58
CA THR A 95 -11.23 -12.00 18.14
C THR A 95 -10.84 -11.53 16.74
N VAL A 96 -11.82 -11.53 15.83
CA VAL A 96 -11.68 -10.96 14.47
C VAL A 96 -12.24 -9.55 14.49
N ARG A 97 -11.35 -8.55 14.44
CA ARG A 97 -11.75 -7.13 14.40
C ARG A 97 -12.00 -6.70 12.97
N PHE A 98 -13.27 -6.59 12.60
CA PHE A 98 -13.68 -6.12 11.27
C PHE A 98 -13.13 -4.72 10.98
N SER A 99 -13.06 -3.85 12.00
CA SER A 99 -12.52 -2.49 11.93
C SER A 99 -11.09 -2.45 11.37
N GLU A 100 -10.21 -3.33 11.83
CA GLU A 100 -8.82 -3.42 11.34
C GLU A 100 -8.72 -3.86 9.87
N VAL A 101 -9.50 -4.86 9.48
CA VAL A 101 -9.53 -5.36 8.10
C VAL A 101 -10.06 -4.28 7.18
N PHE A 102 -11.17 -3.65 7.57
CA PHE A 102 -11.80 -2.57 6.82
C PHE A 102 -10.83 -1.40 6.62
N PHE A 103 -10.13 -0.99 7.69
CA PHE A 103 -9.13 0.06 7.64
C PHE A 103 -7.99 -0.29 6.68
N SER A 104 -7.35 -1.45 6.85
CA SER A 104 -6.27 -1.93 5.98
C SER A 104 -6.64 -1.98 4.51
N VAL A 105 -7.84 -2.48 4.18
CA VAL A 105 -8.31 -2.55 2.79
C VAL A 105 -8.55 -1.15 2.22
N ASN A 106 -9.18 -0.25 2.98
CA ASN A 106 -9.36 1.15 2.55
C ASN A 106 -8.02 1.88 2.34
N SER A 107 -7.03 1.62 3.19
CA SER A 107 -5.67 2.13 3.01
C SER A 107 -5.05 1.63 1.72
N GLY A 108 -5.15 0.33 1.43
CA GLY A 108 -4.62 -0.26 0.20
C GLY A 108 -5.29 0.28 -1.06
N ILE A 109 -6.62 0.50 -1.03
CA ILE A 109 -7.38 1.15 -2.11
C ILE A 109 -6.85 2.56 -2.36
N LEU A 110 -6.66 3.33 -1.30
CA LEU A 110 -6.20 4.72 -1.38
C LEU A 110 -4.75 4.81 -1.90
N ASP A 111 -3.87 3.97 -1.40
CA ASP A 111 -2.46 3.87 -1.79
C ASP A 111 -2.31 3.44 -3.26
N GLU A 112 -3.14 2.52 -3.77
CA GLU A 112 -3.13 2.15 -5.19
C GLU A 112 -3.75 3.23 -6.08
N ALA A 113 -4.75 3.98 -5.61
CA ALA A 113 -5.24 5.16 -6.33
C ALA A 113 -4.15 6.25 -6.48
N ALA A 114 -3.27 6.39 -5.48
CA ALA A 114 -2.16 7.33 -5.49
C ALA A 114 -0.95 6.90 -6.36
N ARG A 115 -0.96 5.69 -6.93
CA ARG A 115 0.16 5.12 -7.71
C ARG A 115 0.56 5.93 -8.95
N LEU A 116 -0.29 6.82 -9.45
CA LEU A 116 -0.07 7.59 -10.69
C LEU A 116 1.00 8.70 -10.61
N SER A 117 1.92 8.65 -9.64
CA SER A 117 3.01 9.61 -9.52
C SER A 117 4.13 9.37 -10.55
N TRP A 118 3.88 9.71 -11.83
CA TRP A 118 4.85 9.56 -12.92
C TRP A 118 6.17 10.32 -12.69
N VAL A 119 6.16 11.34 -11.83
CA VAL A 119 7.31 12.21 -11.53
C VAL A 119 8.54 11.42 -11.06
N VAL A 120 8.37 10.39 -10.23
CA VAL A 120 9.51 9.63 -9.69
C VAL A 120 10.13 8.71 -10.76
N LEU A 121 9.34 8.20 -11.70
CA LEU A 121 9.83 7.43 -12.85
C LEU A 121 10.64 8.30 -13.81
N LEU A 122 10.20 9.55 -14.03
CA LEU A 122 10.93 10.53 -14.84
C LEU A 122 12.29 10.87 -14.23
N GLY A 123 12.36 11.01 -12.90
CA GLY A 123 13.62 11.23 -12.17
C GLY A 123 14.63 10.10 -12.41
N TYR A 124 14.20 8.85 -12.32
CA TYR A 124 15.06 7.69 -12.59
C TYR A 124 15.54 7.67 -14.04
N GLN A 125 14.65 7.88 -15.01
CA GLN A 125 15.02 7.90 -16.43
C GLN A 125 16.00 9.03 -16.77
N TRP A 126 15.85 10.20 -16.15
CA TRP A 126 16.77 11.31 -16.31
C TRP A 126 18.17 10.97 -15.76
N LEU A 127 18.26 10.42 -14.54
CA LEU A 127 19.54 9.99 -13.98
C LEU A 127 20.20 8.85 -14.78
N TYR A 128 19.41 7.94 -15.33
CA TYR A 128 19.90 6.82 -16.13
C TYR A 128 20.67 7.27 -17.39
N GLN A 129 20.45 8.50 -17.87
CA GLN A 129 21.25 9.08 -18.97
C GLN A 129 22.72 9.29 -18.59
N TYR A 130 23.01 9.40 -17.29
CA TYR A 130 24.34 9.62 -16.71
C TYR A 130 24.92 8.35 -16.08
N ARG A 131 24.40 7.18 -16.45
CA ARG A 131 24.85 5.90 -15.89
C ARG A 131 26.34 5.62 -16.16
N ILE A 132 26.98 4.96 -15.21
CA ILE A 132 28.40 4.59 -15.24
C ILE A 132 28.61 3.34 -16.11
N TRP A 133 27.70 2.35 -16.01
CA TRP A 133 27.76 1.12 -16.79
C TRP A 133 26.52 0.92 -17.64
N ASP A 134 26.70 0.37 -18.83
CA ASP A 134 25.62 -0.11 -19.69
C ASP A 134 25.29 -1.56 -19.35
N LEU A 135 24.48 -1.77 -18.30
CA LEU A 135 24.07 -3.13 -17.91
C LEU A 135 22.97 -3.66 -18.85
N PRO A 136 23.19 -4.80 -19.52
CA PRO A 136 22.20 -5.38 -20.42
C PRO A 136 21.00 -5.92 -19.64
N TRP A 137 19.80 -5.69 -20.17
CA TRP A 137 18.53 -6.06 -19.53
C TRP A 137 18.29 -7.58 -19.52
N ASP A 138 18.93 -8.33 -20.42
CA ASP A 138 18.78 -9.77 -20.66
C ASP A 138 19.92 -10.60 -20.06
N SER A 139 20.61 -10.08 -19.05
CA SER A 139 21.73 -10.76 -18.42
C SER A 139 21.44 -11.20 -16.98
N LEU A 140 21.92 -12.40 -16.64
CA LEU A 140 21.85 -12.95 -15.29
C LEU A 140 22.55 -12.08 -14.26
N TYR A 141 23.70 -11.47 -14.56
CA TYR A 141 24.39 -10.63 -13.57
C TYR A 141 23.64 -9.32 -13.32
N THR A 142 22.96 -8.76 -14.33
CA THR A 142 22.09 -7.59 -14.15
C THR A 142 20.88 -7.97 -13.32
N TRP A 143 20.30 -9.15 -13.56
CA TRP A 143 19.15 -9.63 -12.81
C TRP A 143 19.50 -9.88 -11.34
N PHE A 144 20.53 -10.70 -11.05
CA PHE A 144 20.94 -10.98 -9.67
C PHE A 144 21.54 -9.76 -8.96
N GLY A 145 22.23 -8.89 -9.69
CA GLY A 145 22.71 -7.62 -9.16
C GLY A 145 21.54 -6.73 -8.72
N ALA A 146 20.47 -6.64 -9.53
CA ALA A 146 19.27 -5.91 -9.16
C ALA A 146 18.55 -6.54 -7.97
N PHE A 147 18.49 -7.88 -7.89
CA PHE A 147 17.90 -8.56 -6.73
C PHE A 147 18.55 -8.16 -5.41
N ILE A 148 19.88 -8.22 -5.34
CA ILE A 148 20.63 -7.88 -4.14
C ILE A 148 20.53 -6.39 -3.83
N LEU A 149 20.71 -5.54 -4.85
CA LEU A 149 20.80 -4.09 -4.64
C LEU A 149 19.45 -3.42 -4.44
N VAL A 150 18.36 -3.92 -5.02
CA VAL A 150 17.01 -3.46 -4.70
C VAL A 150 16.66 -3.79 -3.26
N ASP A 151 17.01 -5.00 -2.78
CA ASP A 151 16.79 -5.36 -1.37
C ASP A 151 17.64 -4.52 -0.41
N LEU A 152 18.90 -4.23 -0.78
CA LEU A 152 19.76 -3.31 -0.02
C LEU A 152 19.21 -1.87 0.00
N CYS A 153 18.75 -1.36 -1.14
CA CYS A 153 18.05 -0.08 -1.20
C CYS A 153 16.82 -0.09 -0.31
N TYR A 154 16.05 -1.20 -0.29
CA TYR A 154 14.91 -1.37 0.60
C TYR A 154 15.31 -1.29 2.08
N TYR A 155 16.39 -1.97 2.49
CA TYR A 155 16.90 -1.89 3.86
C TYR A 155 17.15 -0.44 4.28
N TRP A 156 17.86 0.32 3.46
CA TRP A 156 18.21 1.71 3.80
C TRP A 156 17.01 2.63 3.85
N ILE A 157 16.02 2.44 2.97
CA ILE A 157 14.82 3.25 3.07
C ILE A 157 13.99 2.87 4.29
N HIS A 158 13.85 1.58 4.57
CA HIS A 158 13.07 1.14 5.69
C HIS A 158 13.67 1.63 7.01
N ARG A 159 15.00 1.54 7.14
CA ARG A 159 15.73 2.17 8.23
C ARG A 159 15.51 3.68 8.31
N ALA A 160 15.58 4.39 7.18
CA ALA A 160 15.33 5.84 7.15
C ALA A 160 13.89 6.20 7.57
N ASN A 161 12.91 5.37 7.22
CA ASN A 161 11.52 5.52 7.65
C ASN A 161 11.35 5.43 9.17
N HIS A 162 12.22 4.71 9.88
CA HIS A 162 12.17 4.62 11.34
C HIS A 162 13.08 5.67 12.03
N GLU A 163 14.24 5.97 11.44
CA GLU A 163 15.26 6.84 12.06
C GLU A 163 15.13 8.34 11.72
N VAL A 164 14.25 8.72 10.79
CA VAL A 164 14.02 10.12 10.37
C VAL A 164 12.56 10.48 10.58
N ASN A 165 12.28 11.42 11.49
CA ASN A 165 10.91 11.70 11.95
C ASN A 165 9.92 12.00 10.82
N ILE A 166 10.31 12.79 9.82
CA ILE A 166 9.44 13.12 8.69
C ILE A 166 9.11 11.93 7.79
N LEU A 167 10.01 10.94 7.69
CA LEU A 167 9.77 9.70 6.97
C LEU A 167 8.94 8.73 7.82
N TRP A 168 9.15 8.75 9.14
CA TRP A 168 8.29 8.04 10.09
C TRP A 168 6.84 8.54 10.02
N ALA A 169 6.58 9.82 9.78
CA ALA A 169 5.23 10.33 9.56
C ALA A 169 4.45 9.60 8.46
N VAL A 170 5.17 9.13 7.44
CA VAL A 170 4.63 8.36 6.31
C VAL A 170 4.51 6.88 6.67
N HIS A 171 5.51 6.34 7.36
CA HIS A 171 5.61 4.90 7.61
C HIS A 171 4.90 4.41 8.89
N GLN A 172 4.69 5.27 9.89
CA GLN A 172 3.88 4.94 11.08
C GLN A 172 2.49 4.43 10.70
N TYR A 173 1.97 4.90 9.56
CA TYR A 173 0.69 4.47 9.01
C TYR A 173 0.64 2.94 8.89
N HIS A 174 1.72 2.33 8.43
CA HIS A 174 1.89 0.89 8.30
C HIS A 174 1.97 0.18 9.66
N HIS A 175 2.74 0.75 10.59
CA HIS A 175 2.89 0.24 11.96
C HIS A 175 1.68 0.48 12.87
N SER A 176 0.68 1.25 12.42
CA SER A 176 -0.52 1.54 13.21
C SER A 176 -1.46 0.36 13.42
N ALA A 177 -1.18 -0.80 12.82
CA ALA A 177 -1.98 -2.01 13.00
C ALA A 177 -1.81 -2.63 14.38
N GLU A 178 -2.90 -2.63 15.16
CA GLU A 178 -2.92 -3.25 16.48
C GLU A 178 -3.12 -4.78 16.41
N ASP A 179 -3.46 -5.32 15.24
CA ASP A 179 -3.36 -6.76 14.91
C ASP A 179 -2.36 -6.97 13.78
N PHE A 180 -1.57 -8.04 13.88
CA PHE A 180 -0.60 -8.41 12.86
C PHE A 180 -1.16 -9.51 11.94
N THR A 181 -1.69 -9.10 10.79
CA THR A 181 -2.40 -9.95 9.83
C THR A 181 -1.88 -9.74 8.42
N PHE A 182 -2.26 -10.60 7.46
CA PHE A 182 -1.90 -10.36 6.06
C PHE A 182 -2.46 -9.03 5.54
N SER A 183 -3.56 -8.52 6.09
CA SER A 183 -4.08 -7.19 5.72
C SER A 183 -3.19 -6.04 6.19
N THR A 184 -2.31 -6.25 7.17
CA THR A 184 -1.33 -5.22 7.60
C THR A 184 -0.37 -4.86 6.47
N SER A 185 -0.01 -5.82 5.60
CA SER A 185 0.95 -5.58 4.52
C SER A 185 0.48 -4.56 3.48
N ILE A 186 -0.84 -4.39 3.32
CA ILE A 186 -1.44 -3.45 2.35
C ILE A 186 -1.82 -2.11 2.98
N ARG A 187 -1.57 -1.94 4.29
CA ARG A 187 -1.79 -0.69 5.01
C ARG A 187 -0.59 0.23 4.80
N ASN A 188 -0.67 1.12 3.81
CA ASN A 188 0.42 2.03 3.48
C ASN A 188 -0.10 3.47 3.33
N SER A 189 0.79 4.44 3.53
CA SER A 189 0.51 5.85 3.22
C SER A 189 0.56 6.09 1.71
N VAL A 190 -0.25 7.05 1.22
CA VAL A 190 -0.22 7.47 -0.20
C VAL A 190 1.13 8.04 -0.64
N LEU A 191 1.94 8.53 0.31
CA LEU A 191 3.27 9.07 0.04
C LEU A 191 4.36 7.99 0.02
N GLN A 192 4.06 6.80 0.54
CA GLN A 192 5.05 5.76 0.77
C GLN A 192 5.71 5.31 -0.53
N ARG A 193 4.94 5.00 -1.58
CA ARG A 193 5.51 4.58 -2.87
C ARG A 193 6.43 5.63 -3.49
N ALA A 194 6.03 6.91 -3.46
CA ALA A 194 6.77 7.98 -4.11
C ALA A 194 8.10 8.25 -3.39
N ILE A 195 8.08 8.31 -2.06
CA ILE A 195 9.29 8.40 -1.23
C ILE A 195 10.17 7.17 -1.45
N HIS A 196 9.56 5.98 -1.52
CA HIS A 196 10.25 4.73 -1.76
C HIS A 196 11.01 4.69 -3.06
N PHE A 197 10.39 5.18 -4.12
CA PHE A 197 11.03 5.18 -5.41
C PHE A 197 12.29 6.07 -5.47
N GLY A 198 12.32 7.14 -4.66
CA GLY A 198 13.49 8.02 -4.49
C GLY A 198 14.78 7.27 -4.17
N PHE A 199 14.73 6.26 -3.31
CA PHE A 199 15.91 5.53 -2.85
C PHE A 199 16.50 4.54 -3.86
N TYR A 200 15.79 4.25 -4.96
CA TYR A 200 16.32 3.42 -6.05
C TYR A 200 17.06 4.24 -7.11
N HIS A 201 17.05 5.57 -7.04
CA HIS A 201 17.73 6.45 -8.00
C HIS A 201 19.24 6.19 -8.14
N PRO A 202 20.00 5.80 -7.09
CA PRO A 202 21.39 5.39 -7.25
C PRO A 202 21.58 4.22 -8.23
N LEU A 203 20.61 3.31 -8.35
CA LEU A 203 20.68 2.20 -9.29
C LEU A 203 20.63 2.67 -10.75
N ALA A 204 19.96 3.81 -11.01
CA ALA A 204 19.96 4.44 -12.33
C ALA A 204 21.36 4.92 -12.72
N LEU A 205 22.10 5.52 -11.78
CA LEU A 205 23.48 5.99 -11.99
C LEU A 205 24.47 4.84 -12.11
N ILE A 206 24.23 3.71 -11.44
CA ILE A 206 25.02 2.50 -11.67
C ILE A 206 24.76 1.95 -13.08
N GLY A 207 23.50 2.00 -13.53
CA GLY A 207 23.10 1.59 -14.87
C GLY A 207 22.15 0.41 -14.93
N PHE A 208 21.43 0.13 -13.85
CA PHE A 208 20.39 -0.89 -13.87
C PHE A 208 19.18 -0.41 -14.69
N PRO A 209 18.75 -1.17 -15.71
CA PRO A 209 17.58 -0.83 -16.49
C PRO A 209 16.35 -0.71 -15.61
N LEU A 210 15.54 0.33 -15.84
CA LEU A 210 14.29 0.57 -15.10
C LEU A 210 13.35 -0.65 -15.08
N PRO A 211 13.16 -1.41 -16.19
CA PRO A 211 12.32 -2.61 -16.16
C PRO A 211 12.82 -3.66 -15.15
N THR A 212 14.13 -3.90 -15.09
CA THR A 212 14.74 -4.84 -14.14
C THR A 212 14.52 -4.39 -12.70
N VAL A 213 14.70 -3.10 -12.41
CA VAL A 213 14.45 -2.54 -11.06
C VAL A 213 12.97 -2.65 -10.69
N ALA A 214 12.05 -2.33 -11.61
CA ALA A 214 10.61 -2.43 -11.37
C ALA A 214 10.15 -3.86 -11.05
N VAL A 215 10.67 -4.87 -11.75
CA VAL A 215 10.43 -6.29 -11.46
C VAL A 215 10.85 -6.63 -10.03
N HIS A 216 12.05 -6.23 -9.64
CA HIS A 216 12.59 -6.57 -8.32
C HIS A 216 11.91 -5.79 -7.19
N ILE A 217 11.48 -4.56 -7.42
CA ILE A 217 10.63 -3.82 -6.45
C ILE A 217 9.31 -4.58 -6.24
N ALA A 218 8.69 -5.06 -7.32
CA ALA A 218 7.43 -5.80 -7.23
C ALA A 218 7.60 -7.13 -6.48
N PHE A 219 8.63 -7.92 -6.79
CA PHE A 219 8.91 -9.17 -6.07
C PHE A 219 9.27 -8.93 -4.60
N ASN A 220 10.02 -7.86 -4.31
CA ASN A 220 10.36 -7.49 -2.94
C ASN A 220 9.08 -7.18 -2.13
N TYR A 221 8.15 -6.41 -2.71
CA TYR A 221 6.85 -6.12 -2.11
C TYR A 221 6.01 -7.39 -1.88
N LEU A 222 5.99 -8.32 -2.86
CA LEU A 222 5.26 -9.58 -2.75
C LEU A 222 5.85 -10.52 -1.69
N TYR A 223 7.18 -10.54 -1.52
CA TYR A 223 7.83 -11.27 -0.44
C TYR A 223 7.39 -10.76 0.92
N GLN A 224 7.34 -9.43 1.08
CA GLN A 224 6.92 -8.79 2.33
C GLN A 224 5.48 -9.12 2.72
N PHE A 225 4.56 -9.23 1.74
CA PHE A 225 3.18 -9.66 2.03
C PHE A 225 3.15 -10.91 2.90
N PHE A 226 3.95 -11.93 2.54
CA PHE A 226 3.92 -13.22 3.23
C PHE A 226 4.44 -13.14 4.67
N MET A 227 5.23 -12.13 5.00
CA MET A 227 5.82 -11.95 6.33
C MET A 227 4.83 -11.45 7.38
N HIS A 228 3.68 -10.90 6.96
CA HIS A 228 2.70 -10.30 7.85
C HIS A 228 1.73 -11.34 8.43
N ASN A 229 2.23 -12.22 9.30
CA ASN A 229 1.39 -13.18 10.01
C ASN A 229 1.99 -13.61 11.36
N GLU A 230 1.12 -14.17 12.21
CA GLU A 230 1.48 -14.67 13.55
C GLU A 230 1.71 -16.19 13.61
N TYR A 231 1.61 -16.89 12.48
CA TYR A 231 1.54 -18.35 12.47
C TYR A 231 2.90 -19.03 12.35
N VAL A 232 3.80 -18.41 11.59
CA VAL A 232 5.12 -19.00 11.32
C VAL A 232 6.09 -18.57 12.41
N GLY A 233 6.53 -19.53 13.23
CA GLY A 233 7.54 -19.33 14.26
C GLY A 233 8.96 -19.23 13.70
N ASN A 234 9.94 -19.43 14.57
CA ASN A 234 11.36 -19.42 14.20
C ASN A 234 11.68 -20.57 13.22
N LEU A 235 12.22 -20.23 12.04
CA LEU A 235 12.59 -21.20 10.99
C LEU A 235 14.06 -21.65 11.04
N GLY A 236 14.76 -21.41 12.16
CA GLY A 236 16.14 -21.81 12.37
C GLY A 236 17.09 -21.22 11.32
N PRO A 237 17.89 -22.03 10.60
CA PRO A 237 18.87 -21.54 9.63
C PRO A 237 18.30 -20.67 8.51
N ILE A 238 17.02 -20.83 8.15
CA ILE A 238 16.37 -19.96 7.15
C ILE A 238 16.39 -18.50 7.64
N GLY A 239 16.10 -18.27 8.93
CA GLY A 239 16.16 -16.96 9.58
C GLY A 239 17.57 -16.39 9.79
N TRP A 240 18.61 -17.10 9.35
CA TRP A 240 19.97 -16.56 9.33
C TRP A 240 20.24 -15.75 8.07
N VAL A 241 19.56 -16.09 6.97
CA VAL A 241 19.77 -15.50 5.64
C VAL A 241 18.54 -14.73 5.16
N LEU A 242 17.35 -15.28 5.36
CA LEU A 242 16.09 -14.70 4.90
C LEU A 242 15.33 -14.07 6.06
N MET A 243 14.66 -12.96 5.79
CA MET A 243 13.66 -12.43 6.70
C MET A 243 12.49 -13.42 6.79
N THR A 244 12.02 -13.67 8.00
CA THR A 244 10.93 -14.61 8.27
C THR A 244 9.78 -13.88 8.98
N PRO A 245 8.55 -14.43 8.99
CA PRO A 245 7.46 -13.82 9.73
C PRO A 245 7.78 -13.59 11.22
N SER A 246 8.53 -14.47 11.87
CA SER A 246 9.00 -14.29 13.26
C SER A 246 9.86 -13.05 13.47
N LEU A 247 10.80 -12.81 12.56
CA LEU A 247 11.68 -11.63 12.63
C LEU A 247 10.92 -10.36 12.27
N HIS A 248 9.98 -10.43 11.32
CA HIS A 248 9.14 -9.29 10.92
C HIS A 248 8.10 -8.93 12.00
N ARG A 249 7.65 -9.89 12.83
CA ARG A 249 6.83 -9.57 14.01
C ARG A 249 7.56 -8.67 14.99
N VAL A 250 8.85 -8.94 15.25
CA VAL A 250 9.68 -8.08 16.11
C VAL A 250 9.73 -6.67 15.55
N HIS A 251 9.92 -6.53 14.24
CA HIS A 251 9.93 -5.23 13.58
C HIS A 251 8.64 -4.41 13.81
N HIS A 252 7.49 -5.09 13.79
CA HIS A 252 6.18 -4.46 14.05
C HIS A 252 5.84 -4.28 15.53
N GLY A 253 6.69 -4.74 16.44
CA GLY A 253 6.45 -4.67 17.87
C GLY A 253 6.62 -3.27 18.45
N SER A 254 5.69 -2.88 19.31
CA SER A 254 5.74 -1.68 20.17
C SER A 254 6.48 -1.92 21.49
N ASN A 255 6.82 -3.17 21.83
CA ASN A 255 7.62 -3.46 23.02
C ASN A 255 8.95 -2.73 22.92
N LYS A 256 9.49 -2.26 24.05
CA LYS A 256 10.73 -1.48 24.07
C LYS A 256 11.91 -2.18 23.36
N TRP A 257 12.02 -3.51 23.45
CA TRP A 257 13.08 -4.29 22.81
C TRP A 257 12.88 -4.52 21.30
N CYS A 258 11.67 -4.31 20.80
CA CYS A 258 11.32 -4.42 19.39
C CYS A 258 11.62 -3.14 18.59
N LEU A 259 11.74 -2.00 19.27
CA LEU A 259 11.91 -0.70 18.62
C LEU A 259 13.22 -0.64 17.84
N ASP A 260 13.13 -0.12 16.62
CA ASP A 260 14.27 0.10 15.72
C ASP A 260 15.06 -1.18 15.37
N LYS A 261 14.34 -2.30 15.17
CA LYS A 261 14.91 -3.61 14.80
C LYS A 261 14.39 -4.13 13.47
N ASN A 262 15.19 -4.99 12.84
CA ASN A 262 14.84 -5.84 11.70
C ASN A 262 14.24 -5.08 10.50
N TYR A 263 15.01 -4.17 9.89
CA TYR A 263 14.57 -3.36 8.75
C TYR A 263 14.63 -4.09 7.39
N ALA A 264 15.31 -5.23 7.28
CA ALA A 264 15.45 -5.90 5.99
C ALA A 264 14.11 -6.43 5.44
N SER A 265 14.01 -6.54 4.11
CA SER A 265 12.84 -7.14 3.45
C SER A 265 13.07 -8.60 3.13
N VAL A 266 13.99 -8.93 2.22
CA VAL A 266 14.28 -10.33 1.83
C VAL A 266 15.45 -10.87 2.63
N PHE A 267 16.59 -10.18 2.65
CA PHE A 267 17.80 -10.69 3.27
C PHE A 267 18.04 -10.08 4.67
N VAL A 268 17.84 -10.88 5.72
CA VAL A 268 18.14 -10.47 7.10
C VAL A 268 19.62 -10.13 7.34
N ILE A 269 20.50 -10.51 6.40
CA ILE A 269 21.93 -10.22 6.49
C ILE A 269 22.23 -8.73 6.64
N TRP A 270 21.40 -7.85 6.06
CA TRP A 270 21.58 -6.40 6.21
C TRP A 270 21.43 -5.97 7.67
N ASP A 271 20.43 -6.50 8.38
CA ASP A 271 20.26 -6.22 9.81
C ASP A 271 21.44 -6.70 10.65
N ARG A 272 22.07 -7.80 10.26
CA ARG A 272 23.27 -8.31 10.94
C ARG A 272 24.49 -7.43 10.68
N ILE A 273 24.71 -7.03 9.42
CA ILE A 273 25.83 -6.19 9.01
C ILE A 273 25.74 -4.81 9.66
N PHE A 274 24.53 -4.25 9.73
CA PHE A 274 24.31 -2.87 10.18
C PHE A 274 23.81 -2.75 11.63
N GLY A 275 23.79 -3.87 12.37
CA GLY A 275 23.57 -3.89 13.83
C GLY A 275 22.12 -3.68 14.28
N THR A 276 21.14 -4.00 13.44
CA THR A 276 19.70 -3.81 13.70
C THR A 276 18.95 -5.13 13.91
N PHE A 277 19.64 -6.27 13.89
CA PHE A 277 19.03 -7.59 14.09
C PHE A 277 18.59 -7.83 15.54
N GLU A 278 17.37 -8.33 15.72
CA GLU A 278 16.84 -8.85 16.99
C GLU A 278 15.95 -10.08 16.73
N PRO A 279 16.22 -11.24 17.35
CA PRO A 279 15.33 -12.41 17.22
C PRO A 279 14.05 -12.23 18.05
N GLU A 280 12.97 -12.90 17.64
CA GLU A 280 11.77 -13.01 18.47
C GLU A 280 12.08 -13.78 19.75
N ARG A 281 11.53 -13.31 20.88
CA ARG A 281 11.74 -13.89 22.22
C ARG A 281 10.54 -14.74 22.60
N ASP A 282 10.78 -16.03 22.87
CA ASP A 282 9.71 -17.00 23.19
C ASP A 282 8.97 -16.69 24.50
N ASN A 283 9.58 -15.92 25.40
CA ASN A 283 9.06 -15.60 26.74
C ASN A 283 8.36 -14.24 26.83
N GLU A 284 8.24 -13.49 25.73
CA GLU A 284 7.62 -12.16 25.72
C GLU A 284 6.56 -12.04 24.62
N VAL A 285 5.35 -11.59 24.99
CA VAL A 285 4.29 -11.34 24.01
C VAL A 285 4.53 -10.01 23.31
N ILE A 286 4.60 -10.05 21.98
CA ILE A 286 4.71 -8.84 21.15
C ILE A 286 3.36 -8.10 21.16
N VAL A 287 3.43 -6.79 21.42
CA VAL A 287 2.31 -5.85 21.33
C VAL A 287 2.45 -5.07 20.03
N TYR A 288 1.42 -5.03 19.20
CA TYR A 288 1.41 -4.28 17.94
C TYR A 288 0.74 -2.90 18.07
N GLY A 289 0.80 -2.13 16.99
CA GLY A 289 0.41 -0.73 16.91
C GLY A 289 1.60 0.19 17.14
N LEU A 290 1.31 1.47 17.34
CA LEU A 290 2.28 2.49 17.72
C LEU A 290 2.39 2.59 19.24
N THR A 291 3.54 3.03 19.74
CA THR A 291 3.75 3.32 21.16
C THR A 291 2.69 4.32 21.67
N GLU A 292 2.42 5.37 20.89
CA GLU A 292 1.28 6.27 21.04
C GLU A 292 0.24 6.04 19.94
N GLN A 293 -0.75 5.17 20.21
CA GLN A 293 -1.73 4.74 19.20
C GLN A 293 -2.89 5.75 19.05
N PRO A 294 -3.11 6.32 17.84
CA PRO A 294 -4.32 7.09 17.56
C PRO A 294 -5.56 6.19 17.61
N GLN A 295 -6.58 6.62 18.36
CA GLN A 295 -7.83 5.88 18.58
C GLN A 295 -8.86 6.19 17.48
N THR A 296 -8.50 5.87 16.23
CA THR A 296 -9.28 6.14 15.02
C THR A 296 -8.78 5.24 13.89
N HIS A 297 -9.69 4.74 13.05
CA HIS A 297 -9.42 4.05 11.78
C HIS A 297 -9.69 4.97 10.56
N ASN A 298 -9.70 6.28 10.77
CA ASN A 298 -9.91 7.26 9.70
C ASN A 298 -8.67 7.36 8.81
N VAL A 299 -8.80 6.90 7.57
CA VAL A 299 -7.70 6.88 6.60
C VAL A 299 -7.09 8.25 6.32
N LEU A 300 -7.85 9.35 6.32
CA LEU A 300 -7.30 10.69 6.11
C LEU A 300 -6.51 11.16 7.31
N TRP A 301 -7.05 10.94 8.51
CA TRP A 301 -6.39 11.37 9.75
C TRP A 301 -5.01 10.73 9.87
N HIS A 302 -4.91 9.43 9.61
CA HIS A 302 -3.64 8.70 9.63
C HIS A 302 -2.61 9.22 8.61
N GLN A 303 -3.03 9.84 7.49
CA GLN A 303 -2.08 10.47 6.55
C GLN A 303 -1.46 11.76 7.10
N VAL A 304 -2.12 12.47 8.03
CA VAL A 304 -1.76 13.85 8.36
C VAL A 304 -1.39 14.08 9.82
N TYR A 305 -1.92 13.30 10.77
CA TYR A 305 -1.81 13.64 12.19
C TYR A 305 -0.36 13.67 12.67
N TYR A 306 0.49 12.76 12.19
CA TYR A 306 1.86 12.68 12.64
C TYR A 306 2.70 13.87 12.12
N PHE A 307 2.38 14.39 10.93
CA PHE A 307 2.98 15.64 10.44
C PHE A 307 2.63 16.83 11.33
N ASP A 308 1.40 16.88 11.84
CA ASP A 308 0.96 17.89 12.81
C ASP A 308 1.72 17.75 14.16
N GLU A 309 1.97 16.52 14.64
CA GLU A 309 2.80 16.29 15.83
C GLU A 309 4.26 16.74 15.62
N ILE A 310 4.85 16.47 14.45
CA ILE A 310 6.18 16.99 14.09
C ILE A 310 6.17 18.52 14.08
N TYR A 311 5.16 19.13 13.47
CA TYR A 311 5.04 20.59 13.39
C TYR A 311 4.95 21.22 14.79
N LYS A 312 4.09 20.69 15.67
CA LYS A 312 3.98 21.13 17.07
C LYS A 312 5.29 20.97 17.81
N LYS A 313 5.95 19.80 17.69
CA LYS A 313 7.25 19.53 18.29
C LYS A 313 8.28 20.57 17.83
N ALA A 314 8.42 20.78 16.52
CA ALA A 314 9.37 21.74 15.96
C ALA A 314 9.11 23.18 16.41
N ARG A 315 7.84 23.59 16.50
CA ARG A 315 7.41 24.92 16.98
C ARG A 315 7.65 25.14 18.48
N SER A 316 7.67 24.07 19.27
CA SER A 316 7.94 24.13 20.71
C SER A 316 9.42 24.28 21.07
N MET A 317 10.32 24.12 20.10
CA MET A 317 11.77 24.19 20.33
C MET A 317 12.23 25.63 20.52
N SER A 318 13.20 25.84 21.42
CA SER A 318 13.77 27.15 21.74
C SER A 318 14.74 27.68 20.67
N THR A 319 15.29 26.80 19.83
CA THR A 319 16.23 27.17 18.76
C THR A 319 15.79 26.60 17.42
N TRP A 320 16.08 27.34 16.33
CA TRP A 320 15.77 26.88 14.97
C TRP A 320 16.50 25.57 14.61
N ARG A 321 17.70 25.34 15.18
CA ARG A 321 18.46 24.09 14.99
C ARG A 321 17.72 22.92 15.59
N ASP A 322 17.16 23.08 16.78
CA ASP A 322 16.39 22.03 17.43
C ASP A 322 15.03 21.85 16.76
N SER A 323 14.42 22.91 16.21
CA SER A 323 13.26 22.77 15.31
C SER A 323 13.58 21.90 14.10
N LEU A 324 14.73 22.07 13.46
CA LEU A 324 15.15 21.20 12.34
C LEU A 324 15.44 19.77 12.80
N LYS A 325 16.10 19.57 13.95
CA LYS A 325 16.31 18.23 14.51
C LYS A 325 14.99 17.54 14.81
N ALA A 326 13.98 18.25 15.34
CA ALA A 326 12.66 17.68 15.58
C ALA A 326 12.00 17.12 14.30
N VAL A 327 12.38 17.62 13.12
CA VAL A 327 11.89 17.13 11.81
C VAL A 327 12.73 15.96 11.27
N PHE A 328 14.06 15.99 11.44
CA PHE A 328 14.99 15.08 10.76
C PHE A 328 15.71 14.05 11.64
N TYR A 329 15.69 14.21 12.97
CA TYR A 329 16.22 13.21 13.91
C TYR A 329 15.15 12.15 14.21
N GLY A 330 15.45 11.16 15.04
CA GLY A 330 14.51 10.07 15.31
C GLY A 330 13.23 10.56 16.02
N PRO A 331 12.12 9.81 15.92
CA PRO A 331 10.86 10.13 16.59
C PRO A 331 11.00 10.39 18.09
N GLY A 332 11.85 9.60 18.75
CA GLY A 332 12.16 9.71 20.18
C GLY A 332 13.13 10.83 20.58
N TRP A 333 13.66 11.62 19.63
CA TRP A 333 14.64 12.66 19.92
C TRP A 333 14.06 13.82 20.74
N SER A 334 14.80 14.31 21.72
CA SER A 334 14.54 15.55 22.45
C SER A 334 15.86 16.31 22.68
N PRO A 335 15.83 17.62 23.00
CA PRO A 335 17.05 18.38 23.28
C PRO A 335 17.90 17.73 24.37
N GLY A 336 19.17 17.46 24.05
CA GLY A 336 20.11 16.75 24.95
C GLY A 336 20.18 15.23 24.74
N ALA A 337 19.20 14.62 24.05
CA ALA A 337 19.23 13.20 23.74
C ALA A 337 20.09 12.88 22.49
N PRO A 338 20.58 11.63 22.35
CA PRO A 338 21.21 11.14 21.12
C PRO A 338 20.29 11.26 19.91
N ARG A 339 20.83 11.22 18.68
CA ARG A 339 20.07 11.43 17.43
C ARG A 339 18.74 10.67 17.34
N LEU A 340 18.70 9.42 17.80
CA LEU A 340 17.50 8.58 17.69
C LEU A 340 16.57 8.68 18.91
N GLY A 341 16.94 9.48 19.92
CA GLY A 341 16.35 9.47 21.24
C GLY A 341 17.20 8.66 22.22
N ASP A 342 16.82 8.73 23.49
CA ASP A 342 17.41 7.90 24.54
C ASP A 342 16.54 6.63 24.68
N PRO A 343 17.05 5.44 24.34
CA PRO A 343 16.30 4.20 24.47
C PRO A 343 15.74 3.99 25.87
N ASP A 344 16.41 4.47 26.92
CA ASP A 344 15.93 4.28 28.28
C ASP A 344 14.63 5.02 28.57
N THR A 345 14.35 6.09 27.82
CA THR A 345 13.15 6.91 27.95
C THR A 345 11.97 6.42 27.11
N PHE A 346 12.17 5.43 26.23
CA PHE A 346 11.10 4.94 25.37
C PHE A 346 9.99 4.25 26.18
N PRO A 347 8.71 4.42 25.79
CA PRO A 347 7.59 3.76 26.46
C PRO A 347 7.75 2.23 26.45
N ASP A 348 7.64 1.61 27.63
CA ASP A 348 7.67 0.16 27.78
C ASP A 348 6.25 -0.41 27.64
N VAL A 349 5.80 -0.56 26.39
CA VAL A 349 4.46 -1.08 26.07
C VAL A 349 4.41 -2.58 26.30
N LYS A 350 3.49 -3.05 27.15
CA LYS A 350 3.31 -4.46 27.52
C LYS A 350 1.90 -4.95 27.25
N ALA A 351 1.78 -6.25 27.01
CA ALA A 351 0.50 -6.93 26.90
C ALA A 351 -0.12 -7.17 28.30
N PRO A 352 -1.47 -7.23 28.41
CA PRO A 352 -2.44 -6.93 27.37
C PRO A 352 -2.62 -5.42 27.17
N ARG A 353 -2.82 -4.99 25.92
CA ARG A 353 -3.18 -3.62 25.57
C ARG A 353 -4.61 -3.60 25.07
N ALA A 354 -5.43 -2.68 25.59
CA ALA A 354 -6.75 -2.43 25.04
C ALA A 354 -6.60 -1.86 23.62
N LYS A 355 -7.26 -2.50 22.64
CA LYS A 355 -7.18 -2.11 21.24
C LYS A 355 -8.41 -1.30 20.83
N TYR A 356 -8.26 -0.41 19.86
CA TYR A 356 -9.36 0.38 19.31
C TYR A 356 -10.24 -0.50 18.42
N ASP A 357 -11.53 -0.64 18.74
CA ASP A 357 -12.45 -1.48 17.96
C ASP A 357 -13.89 -0.94 17.97
N PRO A 358 -14.17 0.13 17.21
CA PRO A 358 -15.52 0.68 17.13
C PRO A 358 -16.48 -0.34 16.51
N GLN A 359 -17.60 -0.56 17.19
CA GLN A 359 -18.65 -1.48 16.73
C GLN A 359 -19.75 -0.70 16.00
N LEU A 360 -20.13 -1.20 14.83
CA LEU A 360 -21.22 -0.63 14.03
C LEU A 360 -22.45 -1.54 14.04
N PRO A 361 -23.67 -0.98 13.98
CA PRO A 361 -24.85 -1.77 13.68
C PRO A 361 -24.74 -2.38 12.27
N LEU A 362 -25.35 -3.54 12.07
CA LEU A 362 -25.24 -4.33 10.83
C LEU A 362 -25.53 -3.52 9.56
N TRP A 363 -26.50 -2.61 9.59
CA TRP A 363 -26.83 -1.79 8.41
C TRP A 363 -25.69 -0.85 8.00
N GLN A 364 -24.92 -0.30 8.96
CA GLN A 364 -23.75 0.52 8.66
C GLN A 364 -22.60 -0.33 8.14
N VAL A 365 -22.43 -1.54 8.68
CA VAL A 365 -21.46 -2.51 8.14
C VAL A 365 -21.78 -2.83 6.68
N VAL A 366 -23.03 -3.19 6.37
CA VAL A 366 -23.46 -3.45 4.98
C VAL A 366 -23.22 -2.24 4.08
N TYR A 367 -23.51 -1.04 4.58
CA TYR A 367 -23.31 0.21 3.85
C TYR A 367 -21.84 0.50 3.51
N VAL A 368 -20.95 0.46 4.52
CA VAL A 368 -19.53 0.76 4.30
C VAL A 368 -18.87 -0.31 3.44
N VAL A 369 -19.27 -1.58 3.58
CA VAL A 369 -18.78 -2.68 2.72
C VAL A 369 -19.25 -2.49 1.28
N SER A 370 -20.52 -2.14 1.04
CA SER A 370 -20.99 -1.92 -0.34
C SER A 370 -20.25 -0.78 -1.02
N HIS A 371 -19.98 0.31 -0.30
CA HIS A 371 -19.19 1.43 -0.82
C HIS A 371 -17.71 1.09 -1.02
N GLN A 372 -17.12 0.25 -0.15
CA GLN A 372 -15.77 -0.27 -0.35
C GLN A 372 -15.68 -1.14 -1.61
N LEU A 373 -16.66 -2.01 -1.86
CA LEU A 373 -16.74 -2.81 -3.08
C LEU A 373 -16.92 -1.95 -4.35
N LEU A 374 -17.70 -0.86 -4.26
CA LEU A 374 -17.82 0.11 -5.34
C LEU A 374 -16.49 0.85 -5.59
N ALA A 375 -15.78 1.25 -4.55
CA ALA A 375 -14.46 1.87 -4.66
C ALA A 375 -13.43 0.93 -5.31
N LEU A 376 -13.40 -0.34 -4.89
CA LEU A 376 -12.58 -1.38 -5.53
C LEU A 376 -12.94 -1.56 -7.00
N SER A 377 -14.23 -1.63 -7.31
CA SER A 377 -14.71 -1.79 -8.70
C SER A 377 -14.32 -0.60 -9.57
N ALA A 378 -14.47 0.62 -9.05
CA ALA A 378 -14.06 1.85 -9.71
C ALA A 378 -12.55 1.89 -9.95
N GLN A 379 -11.76 1.44 -8.98
CA GLN A 379 -10.31 1.33 -9.11
C GLN A 379 -9.91 0.34 -10.20
N GLN A 380 -10.53 -0.85 -10.24
CA GLN A 380 -10.28 -1.84 -11.31
C GLN A 380 -10.65 -1.29 -12.69
N LEU A 381 -11.80 -0.62 -12.79
CA LEU A 381 -12.24 0.01 -14.03
C LEU A 381 -11.28 1.10 -14.50
N MET A 382 -10.79 1.94 -13.57
CA MET A 382 -9.80 2.96 -13.84
C MET A 382 -8.49 2.34 -14.34
N VAL A 383 -7.97 1.30 -13.69
CA VAL A 383 -6.73 0.60 -14.10
C VAL A 383 -6.87 -0.02 -15.49
N ILE A 384 -8.03 -0.56 -15.84
CA ILE A 384 -8.26 -1.12 -17.18
C ILE A 384 -8.34 -0.01 -18.24
N ARG A 385 -8.91 1.14 -17.89
CA ARG A 385 -9.23 2.20 -18.87
C ARG A 385 -8.25 3.37 -18.88
N TYR A 386 -7.26 3.45 -17.98
CA TYR A 386 -6.49 4.68 -17.77
C TYR A 386 -5.82 5.21 -19.05
N THR A 387 -5.30 4.33 -19.92
CA THR A 387 -4.64 4.71 -21.17
C THR A 387 -5.60 5.20 -22.25
N THR A 388 -6.88 4.87 -22.13
CA THR A 388 -7.92 5.18 -23.12
C THR A 388 -8.90 6.25 -22.64
N SER A 389 -8.85 6.59 -21.34
CA SER A 389 -9.73 7.58 -20.72
C SER A 389 -9.16 8.99 -20.85
N SER A 390 -10.03 9.99 -20.89
CA SER A 390 -9.59 11.38 -20.72
C SER A 390 -9.01 11.58 -19.31
N TRP A 391 -8.09 12.54 -19.16
CA TRP A 391 -7.54 12.89 -17.85
C TRP A 391 -8.63 13.30 -16.85
N LEU A 392 -9.72 13.92 -17.33
CA LEU A 392 -10.85 14.32 -16.50
C LEU A 392 -11.59 13.10 -15.95
N MET A 393 -11.80 12.06 -16.76
CA MET A 393 -12.41 10.81 -16.31
C MET A 393 -11.53 10.11 -15.26
N VAL A 394 -10.21 10.06 -15.47
CA VAL A 394 -9.27 9.51 -14.49
C VAL A 394 -9.35 10.29 -13.17
N LEU A 395 -9.34 11.63 -13.24
CA LEU A 395 -9.48 12.47 -12.06
C LEU A 395 -10.80 12.21 -11.32
N THR A 396 -11.92 12.05 -12.03
CA THR A 396 -13.22 11.71 -11.44
C THR A 396 -13.18 10.39 -10.70
N PHE A 397 -12.54 9.34 -11.27
CA PHE A 397 -12.35 8.06 -10.57
C PHE A 397 -11.51 8.22 -9.31
N LEU A 398 -10.39 8.96 -9.37
CA LEU A 398 -9.52 9.19 -8.22
C LEU A 398 -10.26 9.94 -7.09
N VAL A 399 -11.03 10.98 -7.43
CA VAL A 399 -11.86 11.71 -6.47
C VAL A 399 -12.95 10.81 -5.89
N PHE A 400 -13.59 9.97 -6.71
CA PHE A 400 -14.56 8.98 -6.23
C PHE A 400 -13.96 8.02 -5.22
N ILE A 401 -12.88 7.35 -5.59
CA ILE A 401 -12.22 6.34 -4.74
C ILE A 401 -11.77 6.99 -3.44
N THR A 402 -11.08 8.13 -3.52
CA THR A 402 -10.58 8.87 -2.36
C THR A 402 -11.73 9.29 -1.45
N MET A 403 -12.76 9.96 -1.98
CA MET A 403 -13.89 10.37 -1.16
C MET A 403 -14.64 9.18 -0.56
N ALA A 404 -14.80 8.08 -1.30
CA ALA A 404 -15.48 6.89 -0.81
C ALA A 404 -14.76 6.27 0.39
N VAL A 405 -13.45 6.01 0.31
CA VAL A 405 -12.69 5.42 1.43
C VAL A 405 -12.59 6.38 2.61
N CYS A 406 -12.43 7.68 2.36
CA CYS A 406 -12.28 8.68 3.41
C CYS A 406 -13.59 8.91 4.19
N VAL A 407 -14.71 9.06 3.50
CA VAL A 407 -16.00 9.33 4.15
C VAL A 407 -16.53 8.05 4.81
N THR A 408 -16.41 6.88 4.19
CA THR A 408 -16.85 5.62 4.84
C THR A 408 -16.01 5.29 6.08
N SER A 409 -14.70 5.57 6.09
CA SER A 409 -13.89 5.44 7.30
C SER A 409 -14.30 6.45 8.38
N ALA A 410 -14.70 7.67 8.00
CA ALA A 410 -15.21 8.65 8.95
C ALA A 410 -16.59 8.27 9.52
N ILE A 411 -17.47 7.64 8.71
CA ILE A 411 -18.72 7.04 9.18
C ILE A 411 -18.40 5.92 10.18
N PHE A 412 -17.44 5.05 9.84
CA PHE A 412 -17.04 3.92 10.66
C PHE A 412 -16.57 4.36 12.06
N ASP A 413 -15.80 5.43 12.11
CA ASP A 413 -15.31 6.01 13.36
C ASP A 413 -16.32 6.96 14.04
N GLY A 414 -17.51 7.18 13.47
CA GLY A 414 -18.54 8.03 14.05
C GLY A 414 -18.21 9.54 14.05
N TRP A 415 -17.48 10.03 13.04
CA TRP A 415 -17.15 11.45 12.95
C TRP A 415 -18.39 12.31 12.66
N ARG A 416 -18.54 13.42 13.39
CA ARG A 416 -19.72 14.31 13.32
C ARG A 416 -20.06 14.85 11.93
N TRP A 417 -19.05 15.08 11.09
CA TRP A 417 -19.23 15.65 9.75
C TRP A 417 -19.52 14.58 8.70
N ALA A 418 -19.29 13.30 9.01
CA ALA A 418 -19.34 12.21 8.05
C ALA A 418 -20.71 12.04 7.38
N PRO A 419 -21.86 12.14 8.09
CA PRO A 419 -23.18 12.06 7.45
C PRO A 419 -23.40 13.13 6.37
N MET A 420 -23.02 14.38 6.65
CA MET A 420 -23.20 15.48 5.70
C MET A 420 -22.21 15.39 4.53
N ALA A 421 -20.96 14.98 4.80
CA ALA A 421 -20.00 14.71 3.75
C ALA A 421 -20.46 13.55 2.85
N GLU A 422 -21.09 12.52 3.41
CA GLU A 422 -21.60 11.39 2.65
C GLU A 422 -22.81 11.74 1.80
N ALA A 423 -23.70 12.59 2.32
CA ALA A 423 -24.76 13.19 1.52
C ALA A 423 -24.16 13.94 0.33
N ALA A 424 -23.25 14.89 0.58
CA ALA A 424 -22.62 15.65 -0.50
C ALA A 424 -21.91 14.75 -1.52
N ARG A 425 -21.17 13.74 -1.05
CA ARG A 425 -20.49 12.75 -1.89
C ARG A 425 -21.48 11.97 -2.76
N CYS A 426 -22.53 11.42 -2.17
CA CYS A 426 -23.56 10.68 -2.90
C CYS A 426 -24.30 11.57 -3.91
N GLY A 427 -24.62 12.82 -3.56
CA GLY A 427 -25.24 13.77 -4.49
C GLY A 427 -24.34 14.07 -5.70
N ALA A 428 -23.05 14.31 -5.46
CA ALA A 428 -22.07 14.53 -6.52
C ALA A 428 -21.94 13.33 -7.46
N PHE A 429 -21.95 12.10 -6.92
CA PHE A 429 -21.87 10.90 -7.76
C PHE A 429 -23.17 10.55 -8.48
N ALA A 430 -24.33 10.78 -7.85
CA ALA A 430 -25.61 10.69 -8.55
C ALA A 430 -25.62 11.61 -9.78
N TYR A 431 -25.12 12.85 -9.63
CA TYR A 431 -24.97 13.76 -10.76
C TYR A 431 -23.97 13.26 -11.81
N ALA A 432 -22.81 12.73 -11.40
CA ALA A 432 -21.79 12.22 -12.32
C ALA A 432 -22.33 11.09 -13.24
N PHE A 433 -23.17 10.20 -12.70
CA PHE A 433 -23.79 9.11 -13.45
C PHE A 433 -24.94 9.55 -14.38
N THR A 434 -25.27 10.84 -14.46
CA THR A 434 -26.08 11.38 -15.58
C THR A 434 -25.33 11.35 -16.91
N THR A 435 -24.01 11.14 -16.87
CA THR A 435 -23.16 10.88 -18.03
C THR A 435 -22.68 9.42 -18.02
N PRO A 436 -22.44 8.78 -19.18
CA PRO A 436 -21.97 7.40 -19.21
C PRO A 436 -20.56 7.25 -18.59
N VAL A 437 -20.45 6.49 -17.50
CA VAL A 437 -19.19 6.26 -16.77
C VAL A 437 -18.71 4.82 -17.00
N THR A 438 -19.57 3.82 -16.79
CA THR A 438 -19.24 2.41 -16.99
C THR A 438 -19.35 1.97 -18.44
N ALA A 439 -19.98 2.79 -19.29
CA ALA A 439 -20.38 2.44 -20.66
C ALA A 439 -21.41 1.28 -20.73
N ILE A 440 -22.07 0.98 -19.60
CA ILE A 440 -23.19 0.04 -19.49
C ILE A 440 -24.38 0.83 -18.95
N PRO A 441 -25.32 1.28 -19.81
CA PRO A 441 -26.38 2.22 -19.41
C PRO A 441 -27.22 1.77 -18.22
N ASP A 442 -27.53 0.47 -18.12
CA ASP A 442 -28.31 -0.08 -17.01
C ASP A 442 -27.56 0.01 -15.68
N VAL A 443 -26.24 -0.20 -15.70
CA VAL A 443 -25.38 -0.10 -14.51
C VAL A 443 -25.25 1.36 -14.10
N ASP A 444 -25.02 2.27 -15.05
CA ASP A 444 -24.94 3.71 -14.79
C ASP A 444 -26.26 4.23 -14.19
N THR A 445 -27.40 3.79 -14.73
CA THR A 445 -28.74 4.14 -14.20
C THR A 445 -28.95 3.58 -12.79
N ALA A 446 -28.58 2.32 -12.54
CA ALA A 446 -28.70 1.71 -11.23
C ALA A 446 -27.83 2.43 -10.17
N LEU A 447 -26.59 2.81 -10.54
CA LEU A 447 -25.69 3.57 -9.66
C LEU A 447 -26.23 4.98 -9.39
N MET A 448 -26.76 5.67 -10.40
CA MET A 448 -27.42 6.97 -10.23
C MET A 448 -28.57 6.89 -9.21
N VAL A 449 -29.46 5.91 -9.35
CA VAL A 449 -30.57 5.68 -8.42
C VAL A 449 -30.04 5.36 -7.01
N TYR A 450 -29.07 4.45 -6.90
CA TYR A 450 -28.47 4.07 -5.63
C TYR A 450 -27.87 5.27 -4.88
N PHE A 451 -27.03 6.07 -5.56
CA PHE A 451 -26.44 7.26 -4.95
C PHE A 451 -27.48 8.33 -4.62
N SER A 452 -28.54 8.47 -5.41
CA SER A 452 -29.66 9.38 -5.11
C SER A 452 -30.39 8.98 -3.82
N LEU A 453 -30.65 7.68 -3.64
CA LEU A 453 -31.25 7.17 -2.40
C LEU A 453 -30.33 7.37 -1.19
N CYS A 454 -29.03 7.11 -1.35
CA CYS A 454 -28.04 7.36 -0.30
C CYS A 454 -27.97 8.84 0.07
N PHE A 455 -28.01 9.75 -0.91
CA PHE A 455 -28.04 11.19 -0.68
C PHE A 455 -29.25 11.60 0.17
N LEU A 456 -30.45 11.14 -0.18
CA LEU A 456 -31.67 11.44 0.58
C LEU A 456 -31.58 10.88 2.00
N PHE A 457 -31.11 9.63 2.15
CA PHE A 457 -30.93 9.00 3.45
C PHE A 457 -29.98 9.79 4.35
N TRP A 458 -28.77 10.09 3.88
CA TRP A 458 -27.74 10.76 4.68
C TRP A 458 -28.06 12.22 4.97
N THR A 459 -28.75 12.90 4.04
CA THR A 459 -29.27 14.25 4.28
C THR A 459 -30.24 14.22 5.47
N LYS A 460 -31.25 13.35 5.42
CA LYS A 460 -32.20 13.21 6.54
C LYS A 460 -31.52 12.76 7.83
N HIS A 461 -30.63 11.76 7.74
CA HIS A 461 -29.95 11.19 8.90
C HIS A 461 -29.10 12.23 9.62
N GLY A 462 -28.26 12.96 8.90
CA GLY A 462 -27.36 13.95 9.51
C GLY A 462 -28.09 15.23 9.97
N LEU A 463 -29.21 15.61 9.37
CA LEU A 463 -30.06 16.70 9.89
C LEU A 463 -30.73 16.32 11.22
N ASN A 464 -31.10 15.04 11.38
CA ASN A 464 -31.80 14.54 12.57
C ASN A 464 -30.89 14.16 13.73
N HIS A 465 -29.60 13.91 13.48
CA HIS A 465 -28.62 13.55 14.51
C HIS A 465 -27.46 14.54 14.55
N PRO A 466 -27.70 15.84 14.81
CA PRO A 466 -26.65 16.84 14.83
C PRO A 466 -25.87 16.80 16.16
N SER A 467 -25.29 15.68 16.62
CA SER A 467 -24.48 15.71 17.86
C SER A 467 -23.47 14.57 18.12
N ALA A 468 -22.31 15.03 18.66
CA ALA A 468 -21.43 14.42 19.67
C ALA A 468 -20.44 13.29 19.31
N LYS A 469 -19.27 13.68 18.78
CA LYS A 469 -17.96 13.54 19.46
C LYS A 469 -16.97 14.47 18.74
N ILE A 470 -16.40 15.43 19.47
CA ILE A 470 -15.12 16.01 19.07
C ILE A 470 -14.11 14.95 19.50
N HIS A 471 -13.38 14.35 18.56
CA HIS A 471 -12.12 13.68 18.88
C HIS A 471 -11.17 14.75 19.43
N THR A 472 -11.37 15.10 20.69
CA THR A 472 -10.31 15.68 21.49
C THR A 472 -9.42 14.49 21.80
N ASN A 473 -8.18 14.53 21.32
CA ASN A 473 -7.11 13.80 21.96
C ASN A 473 -7.12 14.23 23.44
N LYS A 474 -7.86 13.52 24.29
CA LYS A 474 -7.74 13.66 25.74
C LYS A 474 -6.38 13.07 26.12
N LYS A 475 -5.34 13.91 25.99
CA LYS A 475 -4.21 13.85 26.92
C LYS A 475 -4.76 14.43 28.23
N ASN A 476 -5.06 13.54 29.18
CA ASN A 476 -4.92 13.85 30.60
C ASN A 476 -3.60 13.23 31.03
#